data_AF-A0A286DSP5-F1
#
_entry.id   AF-A0A286DSP5-F1
#
_cell.length_a   1.000
_cell.length_b   1.000
_cell.length_c   1.000
_cell.angle_alpha   90.00
_cell.angle_beta   90.00
_cell.angle_gamma   90.00
#
_symmetry.space_group_name_H-M   'P 1'
#
loop_
_entity.id
_entity.type
_entity.pdbx_description
1 polymer ?
#
loop_
_entity_poly.entity_id
_entity_poly.type
_entity_poly.pdbx_seq_one_letter_code
_entity_poly.pdbx_strand_id
1 'polypeptide(L)' 'MKRVILLINGFAGMTKLTDKDRKNAAEWGFLVSTVFIIPLFFLPHASELIKIGLQLLWGACVSRAAFMANDSWKKNKSL' A
#
# COMPACT_ATOMS: atom_id res chain seq x y z
N MET A 1 -3.04 13.98 11.51
CA MET A 1 -3.61 12.72 12.03
C MET A 1 -4.88 12.27 11.29
N LYS A 2 -5.96 13.06 11.20
CA LYS A 2 -7.23 12.64 10.55
C LYS A 2 -7.09 12.18 9.08
N ARG A 3 -6.20 12.79 8.29
CA ARG A 3 -5.95 12.39 6.88
C ARG A 3 -5.27 11.03 6.74
N VAL A 4 -4.35 10.67 7.63
CA VAL A 4 -3.61 9.40 7.55
C VAL A 4 -4.55 8.22 7.82
N ILE A 5 -5.46 8.36 8.79
CA ILE A 5 -6.49 7.35 9.10
C ILE A 5 -7.46 7.21 7.91
N LEU A 6 -7.82 8.31 7.24
CA LEU A 6 -8.71 8.29 6.08
C LEU A 6 -8.04 7.64 4.85
N LEU A 7 -6.74 7.87 4.67
CA LEU A 7 -5.94 7.21 3.64
C LEU A 7 -5.75 5.72 3.93
N ILE A 8 -5.53 5.32 5.19
CA ILE A 8 -5.43 3.91 5.59
C ILE A 8 -6.80 3.23 5.48
N ASN A 9 -7.90 3.87 5.86
CA ASN A 9 -9.24 3.32 5.71
C ASN A 9 -9.66 3.22 4.24
N GLY A 10 -9.30 4.21 3.42
CA GLY A 10 -9.52 4.16 1.98
C GLY A 10 -8.63 3.12 1.29
N PHE A 11 -7.37 2.98 1.73
CA PHE A 11 -6.50 1.87 1.33
C PHE A 11 -7.14 0.55 1.76
N ALA A 12 -7.64 0.43 2.99
CA ALA A 12 -8.33 -0.73 3.55
C ALA A 12 -9.73 -0.99 2.94
N GLY A 13 -10.25 -0.11 2.07
CA GLY A 13 -11.52 -0.28 1.38
C GLY A 13 -12.75 0.10 2.20
N MET A 14 -12.57 0.66 3.40
CA MET A 14 -13.64 1.09 4.30
C MET A 14 -14.20 2.48 3.98
N THR A 15 -13.61 3.23 3.05
CA THR A 15 -14.07 4.57 2.68
C THR A 15 -13.90 4.83 1.19
N LYS A 16 -14.94 5.35 0.53
CA LYS A 16 -14.85 5.82 -0.87
C LYS A 16 -13.93 7.05 -0.91
N LEU A 17 -12.73 6.88 -1.47
CA LEU A 17 -11.82 7.98 -1.77
C LEU A 17 -12.19 8.59 -3.13
N THR A 18 -12.19 9.92 -3.22
CA THR A 18 -12.22 10.67 -4.48
C THR A 18 -11.04 10.24 -5.36
N ASP A 19 -11.19 10.26 -6.70
CA ASP A 19 -10.18 9.77 -7.64
C ASP A 19 -8.78 10.39 -7.43
N LYS A 20 -8.70 11.67 -7.03
CA LYS A 20 -7.43 12.35 -6.69
C LYS A 20 -6.81 11.80 -5.40
N ASP A 21 -7.61 11.59 -4.36
CA ASP A 21 -7.15 11.02 -3.09
C ASP A 21 -6.82 9.53 -3.21
N ARG A 22 -7.43 8.82 -4.17
CA ARG A 22 -7.17 7.40 -4.44
C ARG A 22 -5.78 7.16 -5.04
N LYS A 23 -5.35 8.03 -5.97
CA LYS A 23 -3.98 7.99 -6.50
C LYS A 23 -2.96 8.33 -5.41
N ASN A 24 -3.24 9.37 -4.64
CA ASN A 24 -2.39 9.77 -3.51
C ASN A 24 -2.31 8.68 -2.42
N ALA A 25 -3.41 7.95 -2.18
CA ALA A 25 -3.46 6.80 -1.26
C ALA A 25 -2.72 5.58 -1.80
N ALA A 26 -2.70 5.35 -3.12
CA ALA A 26 -1.91 4.30 -3.74
C ALA A 26 -0.40 4.59 -3.63
N GLU A 27 0.02 5.82 -3.91
CA GLU A 27 1.40 6.27 -3.73
C GLU A 27 1.83 6.17 -2.26
N TRP A 28 0.97 6.60 -1.34
CA TRP A 28 1.19 6.43 0.10
C TRP A 28 1.26 4.97 0.53
N GLY A 29 0.36 4.11 0.01
CA GLY A 29 0.36 2.68 0.30
C GLY A 29 1.60 1.98 -0.21
N PHE A 30 2.12 2.39 -1.37
CA PHE A 30 3.39 1.91 -1.91
C PHE A 30 4.57 2.37 -1.04
N LEU A 31 4.63 3.65 -0.64
CA LEU A 31 5.66 4.17 0.25
C LEU A 31 5.63 3.46 1.62
N VAL A 32 4.46 3.25 2.21
CA VAL A 32 4.31 2.49 3.46
C VAL A 32 4.76 1.04 3.29
N SER A 33 4.55 0.44 2.11
CA SER A 33 5.02 -0.91 1.84
C SER A 33 6.54 -1.05 1.98
N THR A 34 7.30 0.02 1.71
CA THR A 34 8.76 0.01 1.82
C THR A 34 9.24 -0.23 3.25
N VAL A 35 8.43 0.16 4.25
CA VAL A 35 8.72 -0.07 5.67
C VAL A 35 8.69 -1.56 6.02
N PHE A 36 8.00 -2.40 5.22
CA PHE A 36 8.02 -3.85 5.41
C PHE A 36 9.17 -4.55 4.67
N ILE A 37 9.65 -4.01 3.54
CA ILE A 37 10.72 -4.67 2.77
C ILE A 37 12.13 -4.18 3.13
N ILE A 38 12.30 -2.91 3.52
CA ILE A 38 13.61 -2.33 3.83
C ILE A 38 14.27 -3.00 5.05
N PRO A 39 13.58 -3.21 6.20
CA PRO A 39 14.20 -3.83 7.37
C PRO A 39 14.69 -5.25 7.12
N LEU A 40 14.02 -5.97 6.21
CA LEU A 40 14.38 -7.32 5.80
C LEU A 40 15.80 -7.43 5.23
N PHE A 41 16.31 -6.37 4.57
CA PHE A 41 17.68 -6.33 4.08
C PHE A 41 18.73 -6.18 5.19
N PHE A 42 18.35 -5.58 6.33
CA PHE A 42 19.25 -5.29 7.45
C PHE A 42 19.09 -6.24 8.64
N LEU A 43 18.13 -7.17 8.57
CA LEU A 43 17.83 -8.15 9.61
C LEU A 43 18.17 -9.59 9.14
N PRO A 44 19.45 -9.91 8.87
CA PRO A 44 19.84 -11.24 8.41
C PRO A 44 19.57 -12.32 9.46
N HIS A 45 19.59 -11.97 10.75
CA HIS A 45 19.35 -12.88 11.88
C HIS A 45 17.89 -12.92 12.38
N ALA A 46 16.96 -12.20 11.75
CA ALA A 46 15.55 -12.32 12.12
C ALA A 46 15.04 -13.73 11.83
N SER A 47 14.17 -14.23 12.70
CA SER A 47 13.50 -15.53 12.56
C SER A 47 12.81 -15.66 11.20
N GLU A 48 12.87 -16.84 10.58
CA GLU A 48 12.29 -17.08 9.25
C GLU A 48 10.81 -16.72 9.16
N LEU A 49 10.04 -16.94 10.24
CA LEU A 49 8.63 -16.53 10.34
C LEU A 49 8.45 -15.01 10.23
N ILE A 50 9.34 -14.22 10.83
CA ILE A 50 9.31 -12.76 10.73
C ILE A 50 9.61 -12.33 9.30
N LYS A 51 10.59 -12.97 8.65
CA LYS A 51 10.94 -12.66 7.26
C LYS A 51 9.79 -12.93 6.31
N ILE A 52 9.19 -14.11 6.40
CA ILE A 52 8.04 -14.52 5.59
C ILE A 52 6.84 -13.61 5.88
N GLY A 53 6.58 -13.29 7.15
CA GLY A 53 5.51 -12.38 7.55
C GLY A 53 5.65 -10.98 6.95
N LEU A 54 6.84 -10.38 7.03
CA LEU A 54 7.10 -9.06 6.44
C LEU A 54 7.04 -9.11 4.90
N GLN A 55 7.49 -10.18 4.25
CA GLN A 55 7.37 -10.34 2.79
C GLN A 55 5.91 -10.47 2.35
N LEU A 56 5.08 -11.21 3.09
CA LEU A 56 3.65 -11.34 2.81
C LEU A 56 2.91 -10.01 3.01
N LEU A 57 3.23 -9.29 4.09
CA LEU A 57 2.69 -7.94 4.35
C LEU A 57 3.10 -6.96 3.25
N TRP A 58 4.37 -6.98 2.84
CA TRP A 58 4.86 -6.19 1.71
C TRP A 58 4.11 -6.53 0.42
N GLY A 59 4.01 -7.82 0.07
CA GLY A 59 3.31 -8.28 -1.13
C GLY A 59 1.84 -7.89 -1.16
N ALA A 60 1.15 -8.00 -0.03
CA ALA A 60 -0.25 -7.58 0.10
C ALA A 60 -0.42 -6.05 -0.06
N CYS A 61 0.44 -5.26 0.59
CA CYS A 61 0.43 -3.81 0.48
C CYS A 61 0.78 -3.33 -0.94
N VAL A 62 1.82 -3.89 -1.55
CA VAL A 62 2.25 -3.48 -2.90
C VAL A 62 1.22 -3.85 -3.96
N SER A 63 0.63 -5.05 -3.86
CA SER A 63 -0.41 -5.52 -4.79
C SER A 63 -1.63 -4.61 -4.73
N ARG A 64 -2.08 -4.26 -3.51
CA ARG A 64 -3.23 -3.38 -3.31
C ARG A 64 -2.98 -1.96 -3.79
N ALA A 65 -1.79 -1.41 -3.55
CA ALA A 65 -1.36 -0.13 -4.09
C ALA A 65 -1.36 -0.15 -5.63
N ALA A 66 -0.82 -1.20 -6.24
CA ALA A 66 -0.76 -1.37 -7.69
C ALA A 66 -2.15 -1.48 -8.32
N PHE A 67 -3.05 -2.30 -7.75
CA PHE A 67 -4.44 -2.40 -8.21
C PHE A 67 -5.16 -1.06 -8.13
N MET A 68 -4.97 -0.33 -7.04
CA MET A 68 -5.62 0.96 -6.84
C MET A 68 -5.09 2.06 -7.79
N ALA A 69 -3.79 2.03 -8.10
CA ALA A 69 -3.20 2.89 -9.13
C ALA A 69 -3.73 2.52 -10.53
N ASN A 70 -3.85 1.22 -10.85
CA ASN A 70 -4.32 0.74 -12.14
C ASN A 70 -5.81 1.04 -12.39
N ASP A 71 -6.65 0.88 -11.36
CA ASP A 71 -8.08 1.23 -11.41
C ASP A 71 -8.29 2.74 -11.64
N SER A 72 -7.42 3.57 -11.04
CA SER A 72 -7.37 5.02 -11.27
C SER A 72 -6.92 5.38 -12.69
N TRP A 73 -6.00 4.61 -13.28
CA TRP A 73 -5.57 4.78 -14.68
C TRP A 73 -6.67 4.41 -15.69
N LYS A 74 -7.38 3.29 -15.47
CA LYS A 74 -8.47 2.82 -16.34
C LYS A 74 -9.64 3.81 -16.38
N LYS A 75 -9.95 4.47 -15.25
CA LYS A 75 -10.95 5.55 -15.18
C LYS A 75 -10.55 6.82 -15.94
N ASN A 76 -9.27 7.23 -15.87
CA ASN A 76 -8.79 8.42 -16.59
C ASN A 76 -8.76 8.24 -18.12
N LYS A 77 -8.61 7.01 -18.61
CA LYS A 77 -8.62 6.69 -20.06
C LYS A 77 -10.02 6.56 -20.68
N SER A 78 -11.07 6.55 -19.86
CA SER A 78 -12.46 6.40 -20.28
C SER A 78 -13.17 7.75 -20.54
N LEU A 79 -12.44 8.85 -20.43
CA LEU A 79 -12.85 10.21 -20.79
C LEU A 79 -12.05 10.67 -22.00
#